data_AF-A0A1B0EUJ7-F1
#
_entry.id   AF-A0A1B0EUJ7-F1
#
_cell.length_a   1.000
_cell.length_b   1.000
_cell.length_c   1.000
_cell.angle_alpha   90.00
_cell.angle_beta   90.00
_cell.angle_gamma   90.00
#
_symmetry.space_group_name_H-M   'P 1'
#
loop_
_entity.id
_entity.type
_entity.pdbx_description
1 polymer ?
#
loop_
_entity_poly.entity_id
_entity_poly.type
_entity_poly.pdbx_seq_one_letter_code
_entity_poly.pdbx_strand_id
1 'polypeptide(L)' 'MDRSAVRLWQNAENRWTKVAGKLSQGSTTLSAVSTLLQRGAMKDLVDFDNYLDNTENDWLNAHLNRDLNQILAMY' A
#
# COMPACT_ATOMS: atom_id res chain seq x y z
N MET A 1 -12.91 -4.10 -16.32
CA MET A 1 -11.78 -3.16 -16.33
C MET A 1 -10.68 -3.77 -15.49
N ASP A 2 -9.65 -4.35 -16.11
CA ASP A 2 -8.57 -5.03 -15.38
C ASP A 2 -7.22 -4.35 -15.68
N ARG A 3 -7.12 -3.07 -15.29
CA ARG A 3 -5.89 -2.28 -15.40
C ARG A 3 -5.41 -1.92 -14.00
N SER A 4 -4.76 -2.88 -13.34
CA SER A 4 -3.95 -2.58 -12.17
C SER A 4 -2.87 -1.56 -12.53
N ALA A 5 -2.63 -0.58 -11.65
CA ALA A 5 -1.54 0.39 -11.81
C ALA A 5 -0.16 -0.22 -11.52
N VAL A 6 -0.10 -1.47 -11.06
CA VAL A 6 1.14 -2.16 -10.67
C VAL A 6 1.71 -2.95 -11.84
N ARG A 7 3.04 -2.87 -12.02
CA ARG A 7 3.80 -3.71 -12.96
C ARG A 7 4.79 -4.56 -12.16
N LEU A 8 4.80 -5.86 -12.40
CA LEU A 8 5.73 -6.78 -11.73
C LEU A 8 6.96 -7.04 -12.61
N TRP A 9 8.12 -6.99 -11.97
CA TRP A 9 9.41 -7.27 -12.59
C TRP A 9 10.17 -8.25 -11.70
N GLN A 10 10.94 -9.15 -12.31
CA GLN A 10 11.81 -10.10 -11.62
C GLN A 10 13.25 -9.88 -12.07
N ASN A 11 14.19 -9.91 -11.13
CA ASN A 11 15.61 -9.90 -11.45
C ASN A 11 16.09 -11.33 -11.68
N ALA A 12 16.66 -11.60 -12.85
CA ALA A 12 17.39 -12.82 -13.16
C ALA A 12 18.66 -12.43 -13.91
N GLU A 13 19.81 -12.96 -13.49
CA GLU A 13 21.11 -12.70 -14.13
C GLU A 13 21.42 -11.20 -14.27
N ASN A 14 21.21 -10.41 -13.20
CA ASN A 14 21.40 -8.96 -13.19
C ASN A 14 20.54 -8.18 -14.20
N ARG A 15 19.45 -8.77 -14.70
CA ARG A 15 18.51 -8.11 -15.61
C ARG A 15 17.09 -8.19 -15.05
N TRP A 16 16.38 -7.07 -15.11
CA TRP A 16 14.96 -7.00 -14.76
C TRP A 16 14.11 -7.34 -15.96
N THR A 17 13.29 -8.39 -15.84
CA THR A 17 12.33 -8.80 -16.87
C THR A 17 10.91 -8.62 -16.35
N LYS A 18 10.02 -8.17 -17.23
CA LYS A 18 8.60 -8.01 -16.89
C LYS A 18 7.98 -9.39 -16.73
N VAL A 19 7.27 -9.61 -15.64
CA VAL A 19 6.56 -10.86 -15.39
C VAL A 19 5.06 -10.64 -15.29
N ALA A 20 4.30 -11.66 -15.64
CA ALA A 20 2.86 -11.64 -15.46
C ALA A 20 2.52 -11.83 -13.98
N GLY A 21 1.55 -11.07 -13.49
CA GLY A 21 1.03 -11.19 -12.14
C GLY A 21 -0.44 -10.79 -12.12
N LYS A 22 -1.19 -11.36 -11.16
CA LYS A 22 -2.57 -10.96 -10.89
C LYS A 22 -2.63 -10.44 -9.45
N LEU A 23 -3.36 -9.35 -9.25
CA LEU A 23 -3.68 -8.90 -7.90
C LEU A 23 -4.74 -9.84 -7.33
N SER A 24 -4.40 -10.54 -6.24
CA SER A 24 -5.40 -11.17 -5.39
C SER A 24 -6.27 -10.08 -4.75
N GLN A 25 -7.58 -10.31 -4.66
CA GLN A 25 -8.52 -9.38 -4.00
C GLN A 25 -8.56 -7.97 -4.61
N GLY A 26 -8.27 -7.82 -5.90
CA GLY A 26 -8.11 -6.50 -6.54
C GLY A 26 -9.29 -5.53 -6.35
N SER A 27 -10.54 -6.01 -6.37
CA SER A 27 -11.72 -5.19 -6.10
C SER A 27 -11.76 -4.69 -4.66
N THR A 28 -11.58 -5.59 -3.70
CA THR A 28 -11.55 -5.29 -2.27
C THR A 28 -10.42 -4.34 -1.93
N THR A 29 -9.22 -4.58 -2.49
CA THR A 29 -8.06 -3.69 -2.33
C THR A 29 -8.36 -2.31 -2.89
N LEU A 30 -8.93 -2.20 -4.10
CA LEU A 30 -9.26 -0.91 -4.69
C LEU A 30 -10.27 -0.14 -3.84
N SER A 31 -11.32 -0.82 -3.35
CA SER A 31 -12.34 -0.21 -2.50
C SER A 31 -11.76 0.26 -1.16
N ALA A 32 -11.03 -0.60 -0.45
CA ALA A 32 -10.44 -0.27 0.84
C ALA A 32 -9.42 0.88 0.75
N VAL A 33 -8.54 0.86 -0.26
CA VAL A 33 -7.58 1.95 -0.52
C VAL A 33 -8.30 3.24 -0.89
N SER A 34 -9.38 3.18 -1.67
CA SER A 34 -10.18 4.37 -1.99
C SER A 34 -10.77 5.01 -0.73
N THR A 35 -11.27 4.20 0.21
CA THR A 35 -11.78 4.70 1.50
C THR A 35 -10.67 5.31 2.35
N LEU A 36 -9.49 4.69 2.43
CA LEU A 36 -8.35 5.25 3.16
C LEU A 36 -7.93 6.61 2.60
N LEU A 37 -7.84 6.72 1.26
CA LEU A 37 -7.50 7.98 0.60
C LEU A 37 -8.55 9.07 0.84
N GLN A 38 -9.84 8.72 0.77
CA GLN A 38 -10.93 9.65 1.08
C GLN A 38 -10.90 10.15 2.54
N ARG A 39 -10.42 9.30 3.46
CA ARG A 39 -10.20 9.67 4.88
C ARG A 39 -8.93 10.50 5.11
N GLY A 40 -8.09 10.67 4.10
CA GLY A 40 -6.88 11.47 4.19
C GLY A 40 -5.65 10.74 4.72
N ALA A 41 -5.65 9.40 4.76
CA ALA A 41 -4.57 8.58 5.32
C ALA A 41 -3.18 8.89 4.74
N MET A 42 -3.10 9.41 3.51
CA MET A 42 -1.84 9.83 2.88
C MET A 42 -1.12 10.97 3.62
N LYS A 43 -1.83 11.75 4.45
CA LYS A 43 -1.26 12.85 5.23
C LYS A 43 -0.64 12.37 6.54
N ASP A 44 -1.10 11.21 7.03
CA ASP A 44 -0.70 10.62 8.30
C ASP A 44 0.34 9.49 8.10
N LEU A 45 0.61 9.13 6.83
CA LEU A 45 1.64 8.16 6.47
C LEU A 45 3.02 8.72 6.81
N VAL A 46 3.73 8.00 7.66
CA VAL A 46 5.11 8.27 8.04
C VAL A 46 6.02 7.34 7.25
N ASP A 47 6.89 7.91 6.42
CA ASP A 47 7.97 7.14 5.77
C ASP A 47 9.26 7.13 6.61
N PHE A 48 10.29 6.47 6.10
CA PHE A 48 11.55 6.38 6.82
C PHE A 48 12.30 7.73 6.84
N ASP A 49 12.12 8.60 5.85
CA ASP A 49 12.73 9.92 5.84
C ASP A 49 12.13 10.79 6.95
N ASN A 50 10.82 10.74 7.16
CA ASN A 50 10.16 11.41 8.29
C ASN A 50 10.65 10.91 9.66
N TYR A 51 11.01 9.62 9.76
CA TYR A 51 11.61 9.06 10.98
C TYR A 51 13.04 9.54 11.19
N LEU A 52 13.82 9.75 10.13
CA LEU A 52 15.17 10.32 10.25
C LEU A 52 15.14 11.76 10.76
N ASP A 53 14.11 12.54 10.37
CA ASP A 53 13.90 13.90 10.90
C ASP A 53 13.41 13.89 12.36
N ASN A 54 12.55 12.94 12.72
CA ASN A 54 12.08 12.74 14.09
C ASN A 54 11.92 11.25 14.41
N THR A 55 12.84 10.73 15.23
CA THR A 55 12.87 9.31 15.63
C THR A 55 11.69 8.88 16.51
N GLU A 56 10.83 9.80 16.94
CA GLU A 56 9.56 9.46 17.60
C GLU A 56 8.46 9.07 16.61
N ASN A 57 8.62 9.35 15.31
CA ASN A 57 7.63 9.03 14.30
C ASN A 57 7.54 7.51 14.02
N ASP A 58 6.33 6.96 13.99
CA ASP A 58 6.12 5.52 13.75
C ASP A 58 6.12 5.19 12.24
N TRP A 59 7.29 4.89 11.69
CA TRP A 59 7.42 4.45 10.29
C TRP A 59 6.80 3.06 10.00
N LEU A 60 6.44 2.28 11.04
CA LEU A 60 5.67 1.04 10.87
C LEU A 60 4.19 1.31 10.63
N ASN A 61 3.74 2.55 10.85
CA ASN A 61 2.37 3.02 10.61
C ASN A 61 1.31 2.10 11.25
N ALA A 62 1.51 1.72 12.52
CA ALA A 62 0.63 0.76 13.21
C ALA A 62 -0.82 1.25 13.31
N HIS A 63 -1.03 2.57 13.34
CA HIS A 63 -2.35 3.18 13.32
C HIS A 63 -3.09 2.94 11.99
N LEU A 64 -2.41 3.08 10.83
CA LEU A 64 -3.01 2.80 9.51
C LEU A 64 -3.40 1.32 9.37
N ASN A 65 -2.64 0.39 9.97
CA ASN A 65 -3.00 -1.03 9.98
C ASN A 65 -4.31 -1.28 10.73
N ARG A 66 -4.54 -0.58 11.85
CA ARG A 66 -5.79 -0.66 12.60
C ARG A 66 -6.96 -0.13 11.76
N ASP A 67 -6.78 1.01 11.12
CA ASP A 67 -7.83 1.63 10.30
C ASP A 67 -8.16 0.78 9.07
N LEU A 68 -7.14 0.21 8.42
CA LEU A 68 -7.31 -0.72 7.32
C LEU A 68 -8.10 -1.97 7.76
N ASN A 69 -7.76 -2.56 8.91
CA ASN A 69 -8.49 -3.73 9.41
C ASN A 69 -9.96 -3.42 9.71
N GLN A 70 -10.27 -2.23 10.21
CA GLN A 70 -11.66 -1.80 10.42
C GLN A 70 -12.41 -1.61 9.09
N ILE A 71 -11.75 -1.04 8.07
CA ILE A 71 -12.34 -0.89 6.73
C ILE A 71 -12.57 -2.27 6.09
N LEU A 72 -11.62 -3.19 6.22
CA LEU A 72 -11.73 -4.54 5.66
C LEU A 72 -12.85 -5.35 6.31
N ALA A 73 -13.15 -5.12 7.60
CA ALA A 73 -14.27 -5.77 8.29
C ALA A 73 -15.66 -5.32 7.79
N MET A 74 -15.73 -4.30 6.93
CA MET A 74 -16.98 -3.85 6.28
C MET A 74 -17.31 -4.63 4.99
N TYR A 75 -16.43 -5.51 4.53
CA TYR A 75 -16.54 -6.30 3.30
C TYR A 75 -16.56 -7.80 3.59
#